data_AF-A0A5N6DSR6-F1
#
_entry.id   AF-A0A5N6DSR6-F1
#
_cell.length_a   1.000
_cell.length_b   1.000
_cell.length_c   1.000
_cell.angle_alpha   90.00
_cell.angle_beta   90.00
_cell.angle_gamma   90.00
#
_symmetry.space_group_name_H-M   'P 1'
#
loop_
_entity.id
_entity.type
_entity.pdbx_description
1 polymer ?
#
loop_
_entity_poly.entity_id
_entity_poly.type
_entity_poly.pdbx_seq_one_letter_code
_entity_poly.pdbx_strand_id
1 'polypeptide(L)'
;MYENTLWDQGIGYIGWLMYLSKFYEVVDTLIILAKGKESSTLQTYHHAGVMICAWSGIRYKCPAAIVGVFLNSGVHTLMYTYFALAAAAIPVAIRVKRALTSIQIIQFILGLGLSCSYLFAAYDVVLSEHNDIENSRPAGFSSQMENGQFTTRTPATLTRKVGSQGMATYTTMHCIPDSGKAFAILLTSAYLLPLTYLFGRFFVRTYLTQHKKAT
;
A
#
# COMPACT_ATOMS: atom_id res chain seq x y z
N MET A 1 -1.33 16.60 21.07
CA MET A 1 -1.37 15.15 21.36
C MET A 1 -2.69 14.62 20.80
N TYR A 2 -2.67 13.88 19.70
CA TYR A 2 -3.86 13.24 19.12
C TYR A 2 -3.85 11.77 19.55
N GLU A 3 -4.32 11.47 20.77
CA GLU A 3 -4.35 10.11 21.33
C GLU A 3 -5.54 9.26 20.84
N ASN A 4 -6.20 9.64 19.74
CA ASN A 4 -7.42 8.97 19.26
C ASN A 4 -7.39 8.60 17.77
N THR A 5 -6.22 8.35 17.18
CA THR A 5 -6.22 7.74 15.83
C THR A 5 -6.48 6.25 15.91
N LEU A 6 -7.18 5.69 14.92
CA LEU A 6 -7.43 4.24 14.77
C LEU A 6 -6.12 3.41 14.85
N TRP A 7 -5.00 4.02 14.46
CA TRP A 7 -3.66 3.48 14.64
C TRP A 7 -3.28 3.25 16.10
N ASP A 8 -3.57 4.21 16.98
CA ASP A 8 -3.22 4.15 18.40
C ASP A 8 -4.20 3.25 19.18
N GLN A 9 -5.43 3.10 18.70
CA GLN A 9 -6.46 2.26 19.33
C GLN A 9 -6.33 0.75 19.05
N GLY A 10 -5.42 0.31 18.18
CA GLY A 10 -5.13 -1.12 18.02
C GLY A 10 -4.50 -1.53 16.69
N ILE A 11 -4.69 -0.75 15.62
CA ILE A 11 -4.10 -1.11 14.32
C ILE A 11 -2.57 -1.08 14.36
N GLY A 12 -1.96 -0.21 15.16
CA GLY A 12 -0.52 -0.19 15.37
C GLY A 12 0.01 -1.50 15.96
N TYR A 13 -0.72 -2.09 16.92
CA TYR A 13 -0.36 -3.38 17.53
C TYR A 13 -0.50 -4.53 16.53
N ILE A 14 -1.62 -4.60 15.80
CA ILE A 14 -1.82 -5.61 14.75
C ILE A 14 -0.78 -5.47 13.65
N GLY A 15 -0.49 -4.23 13.22
CA GLY A 15 0.56 -3.94 12.24
C GLY A 15 1.92 -4.44 12.72
N TRP A 16 2.27 -4.20 13.99
CA TRP A 16 3.52 -4.69 14.56
C TRP A 16 3.59 -6.23 14.59
N LEU A 17 2.55 -6.92 15.05
CA LEU A 17 2.48 -8.39 14.99
C LEU A 17 2.64 -8.91 13.55
N MET A 18 2.03 -8.24 12.58
CA MET A 18 2.12 -8.58 11.17
C MET A 18 3.48 -8.29 10.54
N TYR A 19 4.28 -7.40 11.12
CA TYR A 19 5.67 -7.21 10.72
C TYR A 19 6.59 -8.24 11.38
N LEU A 20 6.36 -8.61 12.65
CA LEU A 20 7.07 -9.73 13.28
C LEU A 20 6.89 -11.04 12.51
N SER A 21 5.69 -11.31 11.99
CA SER A 21 5.43 -12.53 11.22
C SER A 21 6.31 -12.66 9.96
N LYS A 22 6.80 -11.55 9.39
CA LYS A 22 7.72 -11.56 8.24
C LYS A 22 9.10 -12.12 8.57
N PHE A 23 9.55 -11.97 9.81
CA PHE A 23 10.78 -12.61 10.25
C PHE A 23 10.62 -14.12 10.40
N TYR A 24 9.43 -14.60 10.79
CA TYR A 24 9.15 -16.03 10.82
C TYR A 24 9.15 -16.67 9.42
N GLU A 25 8.78 -15.93 8.38
CA GLU A 25 8.88 -16.42 7.00
C GLU A 25 10.34 -16.66 6.56
N VAL A 26 11.31 -15.97 7.16
CA VAL A 26 12.73 -16.23 6.92
C VAL A 26 13.13 -17.62 7.43
N VAL A 27 12.46 -18.12 8.48
CA VAL A 27 12.69 -19.47 9.01
C VAL A 27 12.32 -20.55 7.99
N ASP A 28 11.32 -20.33 7.14
CA ASP A 28 10.99 -21.26 6.04
C ASP A 28 12.18 -21.39 5.06
N THR A 29 12.82 -20.26 4.75
CA THR A 29 14.03 -20.23 3.92
C THR A 29 15.19 -20.96 4.59
N LEU A 30 15.36 -20.78 5.91
CA LEU A 30 16.38 -21.49 6.69
C LEU A 30 16.15 -23.01 6.72
N ILE A 31 14.90 -23.46 6.83
CA ILE A 31 14.56 -24.90 6.79
C ILE A 31 14.88 -25.50 5.41
N ILE A 32 14.60 -24.79 4.32
CA ILE A 32 14.92 -25.24 2.95
C ILE A 32 16.44 -25.38 2.77
N LEU A 33 17.20 -24.38 3.21
CA LEU A 33 18.66 -24.40 3.18
C LEU A 33 19.23 -25.53 4.06
N ALA A 34 18.66 -25.75 5.26
CA ALA A 34 19.04 -26.84 6.14
C ALA A 34 18.76 -28.23 5.54
N LYS A 35 17.77 -28.34 4.63
CA LYS A 35 17.50 -29.57 3.85
C LYS A 35 18.41 -29.71 2.62
N GLY A 36 19.43 -28.86 2.48
CA GLY A 36 20.41 -28.89 1.39
C GLY A 36 19.84 -28.46 0.04
N LYS A 37 18.69 -27.78 0.02
CA LYS A 37 18.11 -27.22 -1.20
C LYS A 37 18.48 -25.75 -1.33
N GLU A 38 18.89 -25.35 -2.53
CA GLU A 38 19.15 -23.96 -2.87
C GLU A 38 17.87 -23.12 -2.70
N SER A 39 17.95 -22.07 -1.88
CA SER A 39 16.89 -21.05 -1.81
C SER A 39 16.82 -20.31 -3.14
N SER A 40 15.61 -20.18 -3.69
CA SER A 40 15.42 -19.41 -4.92
C SER A 40 15.71 -17.93 -4.67
N THR A 41 16.43 -17.29 -5.59
CA THR A 41 16.67 -15.83 -5.56
C THR A 41 15.36 -15.03 -5.50
N LEU A 42 14.26 -15.58 -6.03
CA LEU A 42 12.92 -15.03 -5.93
C LEU A 42 12.43 -14.95 -4.48
N GLN A 43 12.66 -16.01 -3.69
CA GLN A 43 12.23 -16.10 -2.30
C GLN A 43 13.00 -15.12 -1.42
N THR A 44 14.32 -15.06 -1.58
CA THR A 44 15.18 -14.10 -0.86
C THR A 44 14.83 -12.65 -1.20
N TYR A 45 14.63 -12.33 -2.49
CA TYR A 45 14.21 -10.99 -2.91
C TYR A 45 12.84 -10.61 -2.33
N HIS A 46 11.91 -11.56 -2.34
CA HIS A 46 10.59 -11.37 -1.78
C HIS A 46 10.65 -11.07 -0.27
N HIS A 47 11.29 -11.95 0.53
CA HIS A 47 11.33 -11.78 1.98
C HIS A 47 12.07 -10.52 2.41
N ALA A 48 13.21 -10.19 1.79
CA ALA A 48 13.94 -8.97 2.12
C ALA A 48 13.10 -7.71 1.81
N GLY A 49 12.47 -7.67 0.64
CA GLY A 49 11.68 -6.50 0.24
C GLY A 49 10.40 -6.31 1.05
N VAL A 50 9.66 -7.38 1.36
CA VAL A 50 8.44 -7.28 2.17
C VAL A 50 8.75 -6.84 3.61
N MET A 51 9.90 -7.23 4.18
CA MET A 51 10.33 -6.78 5.50
C MET A 51 10.63 -5.27 5.53
N ILE A 52 11.30 -4.75 4.51
CA ILE A 52 11.60 -3.32 4.38
C ILE A 52 10.31 -2.50 4.17
N CYS A 53 9.38 -2.99 3.34
CA CYS A 53 8.10 -2.34 3.12
C CYS A 53 7.19 -2.38 4.37
N ALA A 54 7.20 -3.49 5.12
CA ALA A 54 6.45 -3.61 6.37
C ALA A 54 6.98 -2.65 7.45
N TRP A 55 8.30 -2.53 7.58
CA TRP A 55 8.94 -1.58 8.48
C TRP A 55 8.53 -0.14 8.16
N SER A 56 8.59 0.27 6.89
CA SER A 56 8.21 1.62 6.49
C SER A 56 6.71 1.89 6.73
N GLY A 57 5.85 0.91 6.44
CA GLY A 57 4.41 1.01 6.67
C GLY A 57 4.04 1.30 8.14
N ILE A 58 4.69 0.62 9.08
CA ILE A 58 4.47 0.81 10.52
C ILE A 58 5.11 2.10 11.00
N ARG A 59 6.36 2.38 10.60
CA ARG A 59 7.12 3.54 11.06
C ARG A 59 6.44 4.87 10.71
N TYR A 60 5.77 4.92 9.56
CA TYR A 60 5.06 6.10 9.07
C TYR A 60 3.54 6.05 9.27
N LYS A 61 3.01 5.03 9.98
CA LYS A 61 1.57 4.83 10.22
C LYS A 61 0.75 5.01 8.92
N CYS A 62 1.20 4.36 7.85
CA CYS A 62 0.64 4.56 6.51
C CYS A 62 -0.66 3.76 6.33
N PRO A 63 -1.83 4.39 6.14
CA PRO A 63 -3.11 3.68 6.04
C PRO A 63 -3.16 2.63 4.92
N ALA A 64 -2.50 2.90 3.79
CA ALA A 64 -2.41 1.98 2.67
C ALA A 64 -1.70 0.65 3.03
N ALA A 65 -0.78 0.67 4.00
CA ALA A 65 -0.06 -0.53 4.42
C ALA A 65 -1.00 -1.56 5.07
N ILE A 66 -2.05 -1.13 5.77
CA ILE A 66 -3.02 -2.02 6.43
C ILE A 66 -3.75 -2.88 5.39
N VAL A 67 -4.19 -2.28 4.30
CA VAL A 67 -4.88 -2.99 3.21
C VAL A 67 -3.95 -4.06 2.62
N GLY A 68 -2.68 -3.70 2.40
CA GLY A 68 -1.66 -4.65 1.94
C GLY A 68 -1.45 -5.82 2.93
N VAL A 69 -1.45 -5.53 4.23
CA VAL A 69 -1.33 -6.54 5.30
C VAL A 69 -2.49 -7.53 5.29
N PHE A 70 -3.73 -7.06 5.18
CA PHE A 70 -4.90 -7.95 5.11
C PHE A 70 -4.90 -8.83 3.86
N LEU A 71 -4.64 -8.23 2.68
CA LEU A 71 -4.56 -8.99 1.43
C LEU A 71 -3.44 -10.02 1.45
N ASN A 72 -2.26 -9.63 1.96
CA ASN A 72 -1.13 -10.55 2.11
C ASN A 72 -1.49 -11.71 3.05
N SER A 73 -2.08 -11.42 4.22
CA SER A 73 -2.48 -12.46 5.20
C SER A 73 -3.43 -13.49 4.60
N GLY A 74 -4.41 -13.04 3.82
CA GLY A 74 -5.36 -13.93 3.15
C GLY A 74 -4.68 -14.86 2.14
N VAL A 75 -3.85 -14.31 1.24
CA VAL A 75 -3.14 -15.09 0.24
C VAL A 75 -2.10 -16.03 0.87
N HIS A 76 -1.42 -15.56 1.92
CA HIS A 76 -0.43 -16.34 2.66
C HIS A 76 -1.09 -17.49 3.40
N THR A 77 -2.25 -17.28 4.00
CA THR A 77 -3.04 -18.35 4.62
C THR A 77 -3.36 -19.45 3.61
N LEU A 78 -3.78 -19.11 2.39
CA LEU A 78 -4.03 -20.09 1.33
C LEU A 78 -2.76 -20.83 0.88
N MET A 79 -1.65 -20.11 0.75
CA MET A 79 -0.36 -20.67 0.34
C MET A 79 0.19 -21.65 1.39
N TYR A 80 0.14 -21.31 2.67
CA TYR A 80 0.57 -22.20 3.75
C TYR A 80 -0.38 -23.38 3.93
N THR A 81 -1.68 -23.19 3.70
CA THR A 81 -2.63 -24.31 3.67
C THR A 81 -2.24 -25.33 2.60
N TYR A 82 -1.83 -24.86 1.41
CA TYR A 82 -1.32 -25.76 0.36
C TYR A 82 -0.05 -26.50 0.78
N PHE A 83 0.92 -25.83 1.41
CA PHE A 83 2.12 -26.49 1.90
C PHE A 83 1.85 -27.47 3.04
N ALA A 84 0.89 -27.18 3.92
CA ALA A 84 0.45 -28.10 4.97
C ALA A 84 -0.14 -29.38 4.35
N LEU A 85 -1.01 -29.25 3.34
CA LEU A 85 -1.58 -30.40 2.61
C LEU A 85 -0.49 -31.21 1.89
N ALA A 86 0.49 -30.53 1.28
CA ALA A 86 1.62 -31.19 0.64
C ALA A 86 2.52 -31.93 1.65
N ALA A 87 2.72 -31.36 2.84
CA ALA A 87 3.46 -32.01 3.93
C ALA A 87 2.70 -33.21 4.53
N ALA A 88 1.37 -33.17 4.52
CA ALA A 88 0.50 -34.29 4.89
C ALA A 88 0.42 -35.41 3.83
N ALA A 89 1.25 -35.34 2.77
CA ALA A 89 1.27 -36.29 1.65
C ALA A 89 -0.07 -36.45 0.91
N ILE A 90 -0.96 -35.45 1.01
CA ILE A 90 -2.21 -35.43 0.26
C ILE A 90 -1.90 -34.97 -1.16
N PRO A 91 -2.26 -35.74 -2.20
CA PRO A 91 -1.97 -35.38 -3.58
C PRO A 91 -2.81 -34.15 -3.99
N VAL A 92 -2.15 -33.00 -4.10
CA VAL A 92 -2.80 -31.76 -4.57
C VAL A 92 -2.59 -31.59 -6.06
N ALA A 93 -3.68 -31.36 -6.80
CA ALA A 93 -3.63 -31.16 -8.25
C ALA A 93 -2.75 -29.97 -8.64
N ILE A 94 -2.02 -30.10 -9.75
CA ILE A 94 -1.15 -29.03 -10.31
C ILE A 94 -1.93 -27.73 -10.60
N ARG A 95 -3.24 -27.83 -10.83
CA ARG A 95 -4.14 -26.68 -11.03
C ARG A 95 -4.21 -25.77 -9.81
N VAL A 96 -4.14 -26.33 -8.59
CA VAL A 96 -4.14 -25.56 -7.34
C VAL A 96 -2.85 -24.75 -7.23
N LYS A 97 -1.70 -25.36 -7.55
CA LYS A 97 -0.41 -24.65 -7.58
C LYS A 97 -0.42 -23.47 -8.57
N ARG A 98 -1.03 -23.68 -9.75
CA ARG A 98 -1.22 -22.62 -10.74
C ARG A 98 -2.14 -21.51 -10.21
N ALA A 99 -3.28 -21.87 -9.62
CA ALA A 99 -4.24 -20.92 -9.05
C ALA A 99 -3.62 -20.07 -7.92
N LEU A 100 -2.84 -20.68 -7.02
CA LEU A 100 -2.12 -19.97 -5.96
C LEU A 100 -1.17 -18.92 -6.52
N THR A 101 -0.38 -19.29 -7.53
CA THR A 101 0.55 -18.35 -8.19
C THR A 101 -0.23 -17.22 -8.88
N SER A 102 -1.38 -17.52 -9.50
CA SER A 102 -2.25 -16.51 -10.11
C SER A 102 -2.83 -15.53 -9.08
N ILE A 103 -3.31 -16.03 -7.93
CA ILE A 103 -3.84 -15.20 -6.85
C ILE A 103 -2.75 -14.28 -6.28
N GLN A 104 -1.52 -14.78 -6.12
CA GLN A 104 -0.37 -13.97 -5.69
C GLN A 104 -0.07 -12.83 -6.67
N ILE A 105 -0.10 -13.10 -7.98
CA ILE A 105 0.11 -12.05 -8.99
C ILE A 105 -1.01 -11.01 -8.93
N ILE A 106 -2.27 -11.45 -8.81
CA ILE A 106 -3.42 -10.55 -8.68
C ILE A 106 -3.28 -9.67 -7.42
N GLN A 107 -2.85 -10.25 -6.29
CA GLN A 107 -2.58 -9.50 -5.05
C GLN A 107 -1.56 -8.39 -5.28
N PHE A 108 -0.46 -8.66 -6.00
CA PHE A 108 0.56 -7.66 -6.27
C PHE A 108 0.05 -6.54 -7.20
N ILE A 109 -0.72 -6.88 -8.23
CA ILE A 109 -1.33 -5.89 -9.14
C ILE A 109 -2.31 -5.00 -8.39
N LEU A 110 -3.19 -5.59 -7.56
CA LEU A 110 -4.11 -4.83 -6.72
C LEU A 110 -3.37 -3.93 -5.73
N GLY A 111 -2.32 -4.45 -5.08
CA GLY A 111 -1.48 -3.68 -4.18
C GLY A 111 -0.80 -2.49 -4.87
N LEU A 112 -0.28 -2.69 -6.09
CA LEU A 112 0.33 -1.62 -6.88
C LEU A 112 -0.70 -0.58 -7.33
N GLY A 113 -1.85 -1.02 -7.84
CA GLY A 113 -2.94 -0.14 -8.28
C GLY A 113 -3.48 0.72 -7.13
N LEU A 114 -3.69 0.12 -5.96
CA LEU A 114 -4.10 0.86 -4.76
C LEU A 114 -3.01 1.83 -4.31
N SER A 115 -1.73 1.42 -4.28
CA SER A 115 -0.62 2.30 -3.89
C SER A 115 -0.50 3.53 -4.81
N CYS A 116 -0.61 3.32 -6.13
CA CYS A 116 -0.65 4.42 -7.09
C CYS A 116 -1.88 5.31 -6.89
N SER A 117 -3.06 4.72 -6.70
CA SER A 117 -4.29 5.49 -6.45
C SER A 117 -4.16 6.38 -5.21
N TYR A 118 -3.56 5.89 -4.12
CA TYR A 118 -3.30 6.69 -2.91
C TYR A 118 -2.32 7.85 -3.14
N LEU A 119 -1.35 7.73 -4.07
CA LEU A 119 -0.43 8.82 -4.41
C LEU A 119 -1.09 9.92 -5.24
N PHE A 120 -2.03 9.57 -6.12
CA PHE A 120 -2.66 10.50 -7.06
C PHE A 120 -4.05 11.00 -6.61
N ALA A 121 -4.66 10.40 -5.59
CA ALA A 121 -5.92 10.87 -5.05
C ALA A 121 -5.77 12.23 -4.36
N ALA A 122 -6.36 13.25 -4.95
CA ALA A 122 -6.66 14.54 -4.33
C ALA A 122 -8.18 14.69 -4.27
N TYR A 123 -8.71 15.11 -3.12
CA TYR A 123 -10.14 15.37 -2.97
C TYR A 123 -10.35 16.86 -2.67
N ASP A 124 -11.31 17.44 -3.37
CA ASP A 124 -11.77 18.79 -3.09
C ASP A 124 -12.80 18.71 -1.95
N VAL A 125 -12.50 19.38 -0.83
CA VAL A 125 -13.43 19.51 0.29
C VAL A 125 -14.13 20.86 0.18
N VAL A 126 -15.46 20.84 0.23
CA VAL A 126 -16.28 22.05 0.36
C VAL A 126 -16.28 22.44 1.84
N LEU A 127 -15.67 23.58 2.15
CA LEU A 127 -15.87 24.21 3.45
C LEU A 127 -17.07 25.15 3.31
N SER A 128 -18.20 24.79 3.93
CA SER A 128 -19.31 25.73 4.12
C SER A 128 -18.90 26.72 5.21
N GLU A 129 -18.78 27.99 4.82
CA GLU A 129 -18.67 29.09 5.77
C GLU A 129 -19.96 29.12 6.60
N HIS A 130 -19.89 28.73 7.88
CA HIS A 130 -20.99 28.94 8.80
C HIS A 130 -20.97 30.44 9.12
N ASN A 131 -21.92 31.18 8.56
CA ASN A 131 -22.18 32.56 8.95
C ASN A 131 -22.77 32.57 10.37
N ASP A 132 -21.92 32.36 11.37
CA ASP A 132 -22.24 32.75 12.73
C ASP A 132 -22.21 34.27 12.76
N ILE A 133 -23.41 34.84 12.89
CA ILE A 133 -23.65 36.27 13.01
C ILE A 133 -22.97 36.74 14.32
N GLU A 134 -21.76 37.28 14.23
CA GLU A 134 -21.26 38.18 15.27
C GLU A 134 -20.69 39.46 14.67
N ASN A 135 -21.45 40.51 14.94
CA ASN A 135 -21.28 41.88 14.53
C ASN A 135 -20.01 42.49 15.15
N SER A 136 -18.96 42.80 14.37
CA SER A 136 -18.09 43.98 14.56
C SER A 136 -16.95 44.13 13.53
N ARG A 137 -17.13 45.12 12.64
CA ARG A 137 -16.13 46.00 11.95
C ARG A 137 -15.21 45.44 10.83
N PRO A 138 -15.02 46.19 9.71
CA PRO A 138 -14.15 45.80 8.61
C PRO A 138 -12.76 46.45 8.70
N ALA A 139 -11.71 45.67 8.45
CA ALA A 139 -10.42 46.11 7.94
C ALA A 139 -9.89 44.94 7.11
N GLY A 140 -10.01 44.95 5.78
CA GLY A 140 -9.07 45.66 4.93
C GLY A 140 -7.79 44.83 4.79
N PHE A 141 -7.75 43.90 3.82
CA PHE A 141 -6.48 43.32 3.38
C PHE A 141 -6.40 43.29 1.86
N SER A 142 -5.44 44.08 1.37
CA SER A 142 -5.15 44.38 -0.03
C SER A 142 -4.42 43.21 -0.70
N SER A 143 -4.70 43.05 -1.99
CA SER A 143 -3.96 42.21 -2.92
C SER A 143 -2.52 42.70 -3.09
N GLN A 144 -1.52 41.86 -2.79
CA GLN A 144 -0.18 42.00 -3.37
C GLN A 144 0.25 40.69 -4.04
N MET A 145 0.47 40.77 -5.35
CA MET A 145 1.34 39.87 -6.08
C MET A 145 2.78 40.15 -5.67
N GLU A 146 3.51 39.12 -5.25
CA GLU A 146 4.98 39.16 -5.22
C GLU A 146 5.57 37.85 -5.78
N ASN A 147 6.67 38.03 -6.48
CA ASN A 147 7.28 37.14 -7.44
C ASN A 147 8.37 36.29 -6.74
N GLY A 148 8.29 34.97 -6.84
CA GLY A 148 9.43 34.04 -6.69
C GLY A 148 9.99 33.73 -5.29
N GLN A 149 9.56 32.62 -4.68
CA GLN A 149 10.47 31.70 -3.97
C GLN A 149 9.77 30.37 -3.65
N PHE A 150 10.45 29.26 -3.98
CA PHE A 150 10.04 27.88 -3.72
C PHE A 150 10.01 27.61 -2.21
N THR A 151 8.83 27.62 -1.60
CA THR A 151 8.64 27.12 -0.22
C THR A 151 7.25 26.51 -0.05
N THR A 152 7.22 25.23 0.34
CA THR A 152 6.14 24.47 1.00
C THR A 152 4.69 24.75 0.56
N ARG A 153 4.13 23.86 -0.27
CA ARG A 153 2.76 23.84 -0.79
C ARG A 153 1.68 24.14 0.28
N THR A 154 1.26 25.38 0.37
CA THR A 154 -0.03 25.82 0.95
C THR A 154 -1.17 25.28 0.07
N PRO A 155 -2.30 24.83 0.64
CA PRO A 155 -3.43 24.35 -0.17
C PRO A 155 -3.95 25.47 -1.08
N ALA A 156 -4.14 25.16 -2.36
CA ALA A 156 -4.69 26.10 -3.33
C ALA A 156 -6.19 26.29 -3.04
N THR A 157 -6.54 27.45 -2.47
CA THR A 157 -7.93 27.84 -2.25
C THR A 157 -8.51 28.38 -3.55
N LEU A 158 -9.41 27.64 -4.18
CA LEU A 158 -10.16 28.08 -5.36
C LEU A 158 -11.55 28.55 -4.91
N THR A 159 -11.78 29.85 -4.93
CA THR A 159 -13.10 30.44 -4.68
C THR A 159 -13.92 30.45 -5.97
N ARG A 160 -15.04 29.70 -6.01
CA ARG A 160 -16.00 29.75 -7.12
C ARG A 160 -17.30 30.37 -6.62
N LYS A 161 -17.76 31.47 -7.24
CA LYS A 161 -19.11 32.00 -6.99
C LYS A 161 -20.16 30.97 -7.45
N VAL A 162 -20.95 30.44 -6.52
CA VAL A 162 -22.10 29.57 -6.81
C VAL A 162 -23.37 30.40 -6.62
N GLY A 163 -23.81 31.08 -7.67
CA GLY A 163 -25.11 31.78 -7.68
C GLY A 163 -25.29 32.85 -6.60
N SER A 164 -26.52 33.37 -6.48
CA SER A 164 -26.83 34.65 -5.84
C SER A 164 -26.65 34.71 -4.30
N GLN A 165 -26.46 33.62 -3.55
CA GLN A 165 -26.32 33.68 -2.08
C GLN A 165 -25.42 32.59 -1.46
N GLY A 166 -24.16 32.50 -1.88
CA GLY A 166 -23.15 31.74 -1.12
C GLY A 166 -21.77 31.69 -1.78
N MET A 167 -20.72 31.95 -0.99
CA MET A 167 -19.33 31.66 -1.38
C MET A 167 -18.98 30.25 -0.91
N ALA A 168 -18.84 29.30 -1.83
CA ALA A 168 -18.33 27.97 -1.51
C ALA A 168 -16.82 27.98 -1.71
N THR A 169 -16.08 27.79 -0.62
CA THR A 169 -14.62 27.74 -0.64
C THR A 169 -14.18 26.29 -0.79
N TYR A 170 -13.60 25.97 -1.95
CA TYR A 170 -13.02 24.66 -2.22
C TYR A 170 -11.55 24.68 -1.84
N THR A 171 -11.15 23.74 -0.99
CA THR A 171 -9.75 23.52 -0.66
C THR A 171 -9.35 22.15 -1.16
N THR A 172 -8.46 22.10 -2.15
CA THR A 172 -7.89 20.83 -2.64
C THR A 172 -6.91 20.32 -1.60
N MET A 173 -7.29 19.26 -0.89
CA MET A 173 -6.43 18.58 0.07
C MET A 173 -5.85 17.33 -0.60
N HIS A 174 -4.52 17.23 -0.66
CA HIS A 174 -3.87 15.97 -1.00
C HIS A 174 -4.09 14.96 0.14
N CYS A 175 -4.45 13.72 -0.21
CA CYS A 175 -4.68 12.64 0.78
C CYS A 175 -3.49 12.39 1.72
N ILE A 176 -2.28 12.77 1.31
CA ILE A 176 -1.05 12.59 2.07
C ILE A 176 -0.32 13.94 2.19
N PRO A 177 -0.52 14.67 3.30
CA PRO A 177 0.26 15.86 3.60
C PRO A 177 1.66 15.52 4.18
N ASP A 178 1.88 14.26 4.58
CA ASP A 178 3.08 13.82 5.27
C ASP A 178 4.07 13.11 4.32
N SER A 179 5.27 13.68 4.19
CA SER A 179 6.34 13.16 3.36
C SER A 179 6.74 11.72 3.72
N GLY A 180 6.61 11.31 4.99
CA GLY A 180 6.92 9.96 5.45
C GLY A 180 5.93 8.91 4.96
N LYS A 181 4.63 9.25 4.93
CA LYS A 181 3.58 8.36 4.37
C LYS A 181 3.76 8.20 2.86
N ALA A 182 4.11 9.27 2.16
CA ALA A 182 4.42 9.23 0.72
C ALA A 182 5.64 8.34 0.44
N PHE A 183 6.71 8.47 1.24
CA PHE A 183 7.89 7.61 1.13
C PHE A 183 7.53 6.12 1.29
N ALA A 184 6.73 5.75 2.30
CA ALA A 184 6.33 4.36 2.51
C ALA A 184 5.58 3.78 1.30
N ILE A 185 4.71 4.57 0.67
CA ILE A 185 3.97 4.15 -0.53
C ILE A 185 4.89 4.07 -1.74
N LEU A 186 5.77 5.05 -1.95
CA LEU A 186 6.74 5.03 -3.05
C LEU A 186 7.68 3.83 -2.94
N LEU A 187 8.20 3.54 -1.75
CA LEU A 187 9.04 2.38 -1.49
C LEU A 187 8.31 1.07 -1.82
N THR A 188 7.05 0.96 -1.36
CA THR A 188 6.21 -0.22 -1.64
C THR A 188 5.91 -0.37 -3.13
N SER A 189 5.57 0.72 -3.82
CA SER A 189 5.31 0.72 -5.27
C SER A 189 6.55 0.36 -6.08
N ALA A 190 7.71 0.93 -5.73
CA ALA A 190 8.98 0.66 -6.40
C ALA A 190 9.43 -0.80 -6.25
N TYR A 191 9.07 -1.45 -5.13
CA TYR A 191 9.32 -2.88 -4.88
C TYR A 191 8.31 -3.80 -5.56
N LEU A 192 7.01 -3.46 -5.55
CA LEU A 192 5.96 -4.31 -6.11
C LEU A 192 6.09 -4.48 -7.63
N LEU A 193 6.57 -3.47 -8.35
CA LEU A 193 6.80 -3.51 -9.79
C LEU A 193 7.73 -4.65 -10.24
N PRO A 194 9.01 -4.69 -9.81
CA PRO A 194 9.93 -5.77 -10.15
C PRO A 194 9.48 -7.13 -9.60
N LEU A 195 8.85 -7.17 -8.43
CA LEU A 195 8.32 -8.42 -7.86
C LEU A 195 7.20 -9.00 -8.74
N THR A 196 6.25 -8.16 -9.16
CA THR A 196 5.14 -8.56 -10.05
C THR A 196 5.68 -9.08 -11.37
N TYR A 197 6.69 -8.40 -11.93
CA TYR A 197 7.37 -8.85 -13.15
C TYR A 197 8.03 -10.23 -12.95
N LEU A 198 8.73 -10.44 -11.83
CA LEU A 198 9.46 -11.69 -11.58
C LEU A 198 8.50 -12.88 -11.41
N PHE A 199 7.38 -12.69 -10.71
CA PHE A 199 6.31 -13.69 -10.61
C PHE A 199 5.59 -13.93 -11.93
N GLY A 200 5.31 -12.88 -12.71
CA GLY A 200 4.73 -12.98 -14.05
C GLY A 200 5.63 -13.79 -14.99
N ARG A 201 6.94 -13.49 -14.99
CA ARG A 201 7.94 -14.25 -15.75
C ARG A 201 7.99 -15.71 -15.32
N PHE A 202 8.00 -15.99 -14.01
CA PHE A 202 7.95 -17.35 -13.46
C PHE A 202 6.70 -18.09 -13.92
N PHE A 203 5.53 -17.43 -13.89
CA PHE A 203 4.26 -18.02 -14.29
C PHE A 203 4.23 -18.39 -15.77
N VAL A 204 4.67 -17.48 -16.65
CA VAL A 204 4.74 -17.73 -18.10
C VAL A 204 5.65 -18.92 -18.38
N ARG A 205 6.87 -18.93 -17.80
CA ARG A 205 7.85 -20.00 -18.02
C ARG A 205 7.36 -21.36 -17.53
N THR A 206 6.72 -21.39 -16.37
CA THR A 206 6.32 -22.64 -15.70
C THR A 206 5.03 -23.20 -16.27
N TYR A 207 4.03 -22.36 -16.54
CA TYR A 207 2.67 -22.83 -16.86
C TYR A 207 2.29 -22.64 -18.32
N LEU A 208 2.77 -21.61 -19.01
CA LEU A 208 2.41 -21.37 -20.41
C LEU A 208 3.41 -22.02 -21.37
N THR A 209 4.71 -21.92 -21.09
CA THR A 209 5.74 -22.52 -21.96
C THR A 209 5.77 -24.04 -21.89
N GLN A 210 5.53 -24.65 -20.72
CA GLN A 210 5.47 -26.11 -20.60
C GLN A 210 4.22 -26.71 -21.27
N HIS A 211 3.08 -26.01 -21.21
CA HIS A 211 1.86 -26.43 -21.90
C HIS A 211 2.05 -26.48 -23.42
N LYS A 212 2.76 -25.50 -24.00
CA LYS A 212 3.10 -25.48 -25.44
C LYS A 212 4.08 -26.57 -25.88
N LYS A 213 4.85 -27.17 -24.96
CA LYS A 213 5.75 -28.30 -25.27
C LYS A 213 5.11 -29.67 -25.08
N ALA A 214 3.96 -29.73 -24.41
CA ALA A 214 3.20 -30.96 -24.14
C ALA A 214 1.99 -31.12 -25.08
N THR A 215 1.78 -30.17 -25.99
CA THR A 215 0.79 -30.21 -27.09
C THR A 215 1.57 -30.34 -28.39
#